data_AF-A0A921NAW1-F1
#
_entry.id   AF-A0A921NAW1-F1
#
_cell.length_a   1.000
_cell.length_b   1.000
_cell.length_c   1.000
_cell.angle_alpha   90.00
_cell.angle_beta   90.00
_cell.angle_gamma   90.00
#
_symmetry.space_group_name_H-M   'P 1'
#
loop_
_entity.id
_entity.type
_entity.pdbx_description
1 polymer ?
#
loop_
_entity_poly.entity_id
_entity_poly.type
_entity_poly.pdbx_seq_one_letter_code
_entity_poly.pdbx_strand_id
1 'polypeptide(L)'
;MQFQQTDNKKPLEQFGRNLTETAKSGKMDPVIGRDEEIRNVIRILTRKTKNNPVLIGEPGVGKTAIAEGLAQRIVKGDVPEGLKECELYELDMSALVAGASYQGQFEERLKGVLKQVKEAEGRIILFIDEIHTIVGAGKTSGAMDAGNMLKPML
;
A
#
# COMPACT_ATOMS: atom_id res chain seq x y z
N MET A 1 23.63 32.50 5.56
CA MET A 1 22.66 31.50 6.05
C MET A 1 22.44 30.50 4.92
N GLN A 2 23.00 29.29 5.06
CA GLN A 2 22.78 28.22 4.11
C GLN A 2 21.33 27.74 4.26
N PHE A 3 20.54 27.89 3.19
CA PHE A 3 19.26 27.22 3.08
C PHE A 3 19.54 25.71 3.00
N GLN A 4 19.13 24.98 4.03
CA GLN A 4 19.15 23.52 4.03
C GLN A 4 18.32 23.01 2.86
N GLN A 5 18.93 22.13 2.05
CA GLN A 5 18.23 21.30 1.07
C GLN A 5 17.11 20.57 1.82
N THR A 6 15.86 20.88 1.49
CA THR A 6 14.74 20.03 1.90
C THR A 6 14.95 18.68 1.25
N ASP A 7 15.23 17.66 2.05
CA ASP A 7 15.40 16.27 1.63
C ASP A 7 14.38 15.91 0.55
N ASN A 8 14.88 15.47 -0.59
CA ASN A 8 14.13 14.96 -1.73
C ASN A 8 13.53 13.58 -1.37
N LYS A 9 12.71 13.53 -0.31
CA LYS A 9 12.08 12.28 0.15
C LYS A 9 11.11 11.81 -0.91
N LYS A 10 11.22 10.54 -1.26
CA LYS A 10 10.40 9.91 -2.30
C LYS A 10 8.93 9.97 -1.87
N PRO A 11 7.97 10.31 -2.75
CA PRO A 11 6.54 10.25 -2.46
C PRO A 11 6.07 9.04 -1.63
N LEU A 12 6.56 7.83 -1.93
CA LEU A 12 6.18 6.63 -1.18
C LEU A 12 6.68 6.63 0.28
N GLU A 13 7.82 7.25 0.57
CA GLU A 13 8.34 7.43 1.94
C GLU A 13 7.62 8.56 2.68
N GLN A 14 7.09 9.55 1.96
CA GLN A 14 6.36 10.67 2.54
C GLN A 14 4.90 10.32 2.86
N PHE A 15 4.27 9.52 1.99
CA PHE A 15 2.84 9.20 2.04
C PHE A 15 2.57 7.72 2.31
N GLY A 16 3.59 6.95 2.64
CA GLY A 16 3.48 5.53 2.93
C GLY A 16 4.37 5.09 4.08
N ARG A 17 4.03 3.93 4.64
CA ARG A 17 4.76 3.29 5.73
C ARG A 17 5.29 1.95 5.26
N ASN A 18 6.61 1.75 5.39
CA ASN A 18 7.23 0.48 5.03
C ASN A 18 6.97 -0.58 6.12
N LEU A 19 6.03 -1.50 5.84
CA LEU A 19 5.67 -2.59 6.74
C LEU A 19 6.77 -3.66 6.80
N THR A 20 7.47 -3.91 5.69
CA THR A 20 8.61 -4.84 5.67
C THR A 20 9.78 -4.34 6.51
N GLU A 21 10.08 -3.04 6.52
CA GLU A 21 11.10 -2.45 7.38
C GLU A 21 10.67 -2.50 8.85
N THR A 22 9.40 -2.19 9.13
CA THR A 22 8.83 -2.32 10.48
C THR A 22 8.99 -3.76 11.00
N ALA A 23 8.67 -4.76 10.17
CA ALA A 23 8.85 -6.17 10.50
C ALA A 23 10.33 -6.55 10.70
N LYS A 24 11.25 -6.09 9.83
CA LYS A 24 12.71 -6.30 9.97
C LYS A 24 13.24 -5.74 11.29
N SER A 25 12.71 -4.59 11.72
CA SER A 25 13.12 -3.95 12.98
C SER A 25 12.56 -4.61 14.25
N GLY A 26 11.71 -5.64 14.12
CA GLY A 26 11.09 -6.34 15.25
C GLY A 26 10.04 -5.53 16.00
N LYS A 27 9.59 -4.40 15.43
CA LYS A 27 8.58 -3.50 16.02
C LYS A 27 7.13 -3.90 15.70
N MET A 28 6.94 -4.99 14.96
CA MET A 28 5.63 -5.47 14.54
C MET A 28 5.22 -6.66 15.40
N ASP A 29 4.00 -6.60 15.95
CA ASP A 29 3.45 -7.68 16.77
C ASP A 29 3.25 -8.96 15.94
N PRO A 30 3.46 -10.15 16.53
CA PRO A 30 3.27 -11.40 15.81
C PRO A 30 1.81 -11.60 15.40
N VAL A 31 1.58 -11.94 14.14
CA VAL A 31 0.23 -12.22 13.63
C VAL A 31 -0.15 -13.67 13.91
N ILE A 32 -1.25 -13.88 14.65
CA ILE A 32 -1.72 -15.20 15.09
C ILE A 32 -3.02 -15.56 14.37
N GLY A 33 -3.13 -16.80 13.87
CA GLY A 33 -4.39 -17.35 13.37
C GLY A 33 -4.86 -16.84 12.01
N ARG A 34 -3.95 -16.28 11.18
CA ARG A 34 -4.25 -15.74 9.83
C ARG A 34 -3.51 -16.44 8.69
N ASP A 35 -3.02 -17.66 8.94
CA ASP A 35 -2.13 -18.37 8.01
C ASP A 35 -2.78 -18.69 6.67
N GLU A 36 -4.08 -18.98 6.67
CA GLU A 36 -4.84 -19.31 5.45
C GLU A 36 -5.07 -18.06 4.59
N GLU A 37 -5.47 -16.95 5.21
CA GLU A 37 -5.69 -15.67 4.53
C GLU A 37 -4.38 -15.13 3.94
N ILE A 38 -3.29 -15.15 4.72
CA ILE A 38 -1.96 -14.73 4.24
C ILE A 38 -1.50 -15.61 3.06
N ARG A 39 -1.68 -16.93 3.16
CA ARG A 39 -1.35 -17.86 2.06
C ARG A 39 -2.20 -17.58 0.80
N ASN A 40 -3.48 -17.24 0.98
CA ASN A 40 -4.36 -16.87 -0.12
C ASN A 40 -3.92 -15.56 -0.79
N VAL A 41 -3.52 -14.56 -0.01
CA VAL A 41 -2.96 -13.29 -0.52
C VAL A 41 -1.70 -13.55 -1.33
N ILE A 42 -0.74 -14.32 -0.79
CA ILE A 42 0.49 -14.72 -1.50
C ILE A 42 0.14 -15.38 -2.85
N ARG A 43 -0.79 -16.35 -2.83
CA ARG A 43 -1.21 -17.06 -4.05
C ARG A 43 -1.83 -16.13 -5.10
N ILE A 44 -2.55 -15.09 -4.70
CA ILE A 44 -3.13 -14.12 -5.63
C ILE A 44 -2.04 -13.22 -6.21
N LEU A 45 -1.13 -12.72 -5.38
CA LEU A 45 -0.02 -11.84 -5.79
C LEU A 45 0.90 -12.49 -6.83
N THR A 46 1.08 -13.82 -6.77
CA THR A 46 1.92 -14.57 -7.71
C THR A 46 1.25 -14.92 -9.05
N ARG A 47 0.01 -14.48 -9.29
CA ARG A 47 -0.69 -14.72 -10.56
C ARG A 47 -0.11 -13.83 -11.68
N LYS A 48 -0.20 -14.31 -12.93
CA LYS A 48 0.22 -13.53 -14.10
C LYS A 48 -0.68 -12.33 -14.39
N THR A 49 -1.97 -12.44 -14.10
CA THR A 49 -2.97 -11.39 -14.32
C THR A 49 -3.95 -11.36 -13.16
N LYS A 50 -4.57 -10.19 -12.92
CA LYS A 50 -5.52 -9.99 -11.81
C LYS A 50 -4.91 -10.43 -10.47
N ASN A 51 -3.69 -9.98 -10.22
CA ASN A 51 -2.88 -10.31 -9.06
C ASN A 51 -3.06 -9.34 -7.89
N ASN A 52 -4.15 -8.56 -7.90
CA ASN A 52 -4.49 -7.58 -6.88
C ASN A 52 -5.54 -8.18 -5.91
N PRO A 53 -5.12 -8.69 -4.73
CA PRO A 53 -6.04 -9.23 -3.74
C PRO A 53 -6.87 -8.11 -3.09
N VAL A 54 -8.15 -8.38 -2.82
CA VAL A 54 -9.04 -7.48 -2.08
C VAL A 54 -9.54 -8.21 -0.84
N LEU A 55 -9.22 -7.67 0.34
CA LEU A 55 -9.65 -8.22 1.62
C LEU A 55 -11.03 -7.67 2.00
N ILE A 56 -12.05 -8.52 2.00
CA ILE A 56 -13.44 -8.17 2.32
C ILE A 56 -13.80 -8.72 3.71
N GLY A 57 -14.57 -7.95 4.47
CA GLY A 57 -14.97 -8.29 5.84
C GLY A 57 -15.48 -7.08 6.59
N GLU A 58 -15.99 -7.28 7.80
CA GLU A 58 -16.46 -6.20 8.67
C GLU A 58 -15.28 -5.35 9.19
N PRO A 59 -15.51 -4.09 9.58
CA PRO A 59 -14.51 -3.29 10.27
C PRO A 59 -14.03 -3.98 11.55
N GLY A 60 -12.74 -3.85 11.89
CA GLY A 60 -12.18 -4.41 13.13
C GLY A 60 -11.83 -5.90 13.11
N VAL A 61 -12.12 -6.64 12.02
CA VAL A 61 -11.77 -8.08 11.93
C VAL A 61 -10.26 -8.35 11.74
N GLY A 62 -9.43 -7.30 11.64
CA GLY A 62 -7.98 -7.44 11.51
C GLY A 62 -7.49 -7.65 10.07
N LYS A 63 -8.08 -6.97 9.08
CA LYS A 63 -7.59 -7.01 7.69
C LYS A 63 -6.16 -6.48 7.57
N THR A 64 -5.85 -5.41 8.30
CA THR A 64 -4.51 -4.84 8.40
C THR A 64 -3.49 -5.86 8.92
N ALA A 65 -3.89 -6.69 9.90
CA ALA A 65 -3.04 -7.77 10.41
C ALA A 65 -2.66 -8.81 9.34
N ILE A 66 -3.47 -9.00 8.30
CA ILE A 66 -3.10 -9.87 7.16
C ILE A 66 -1.96 -9.23 6.35
N ALA A 67 -1.98 -7.92 6.13
CA ALA A 67 -0.91 -7.19 5.46
C ALA A 67 0.38 -7.20 6.30
N GLU A 68 0.29 -6.98 7.60
CA GLU A 68 1.41 -7.11 8.54
C GLU A 68 2.00 -8.52 8.54
N GLY A 69 1.14 -9.55 8.56
CA GLY A 69 1.56 -10.95 8.48
C GLY A 69 2.23 -11.28 7.16
N LEU A 70 1.77 -10.70 6.04
CA LEU A 70 2.44 -10.79 4.75
C LEU A 70 3.86 -10.17 4.82
N ALA A 71 4.00 -8.97 5.38
CA ALA A 71 5.32 -8.35 5.57
C ALA A 71 6.26 -9.24 6.39
N GLN A 72 5.76 -9.83 7.48
CA GLN A 72 6.54 -10.77 8.29
C GLN A 72 7.00 -11.99 7.50
N ARG A 73 6.14 -12.56 6.66
CA ARG A 73 6.51 -13.72 5.82
C ARG A 73 7.52 -13.37 4.75
N ILE A 74 7.39 -12.21 4.10
CA ILE A 74 8.38 -11.70 3.14
C ILE A 74 9.76 -11.59 3.82
N VAL A 75 9.82 -10.96 5.00
CA VAL A 75 11.08 -10.78 5.75
C VAL A 75 11.69 -12.10 6.20
N LYS A 76 10.86 -13.08 6.59
CA LYS A 76 11.31 -14.44 6.95
C LYS A 76 11.71 -15.29 5.73
N GLY A 77 11.43 -14.83 4.51
CA GLY A 77 11.62 -15.61 3.29
C GLY A 77 10.61 -16.75 3.11
N ASP A 78 9.51 -16.76 3.90
CA ASP A 78 8.40 -17.73 3.80
C ASP A 78 7.39 -17.30 2.72
N VAL A 79 7.90 -17.04 1.52
CA VAL A 79 7.15 -16.65 0.32
C VAL A 79 7.83 -17.21 -0.93
N PRO A 80 7.10 -17.38 -2.05
CA PRO A 80 7.70 -17.73 -3.34
C PRO A 80 8.77 -16.72 -3.79
N GLU A 81 9.68 -17.16 -4.65
CA GLU A 81 10.87 -16.39 -5.06
C GLU A 81 10.54 -14.97 -5.53
N GLY A 82 9.48 -14.82 -6.33
CA GLY A 82 9.06 -13.51 -6.87
C GLY A 82 8.58 -12.51 -5.81
N LEU A 83 8.43 -12.90 -4.55
CA LEU A 83 8.02 -12.02 -3.44
C LEU A 83 9.12 -11.80 -2.39
N LYS A 84 10.24 -12.52 -2.44
CA LYS A 84 11.28 -12.46 -1.39
C LYS A 84 11.97 -11.09 -1.29
N GLU A 85 12.12 -10.41 -2.43
CA GLU A 85 12.76 -9.10 -2.52
C GLU A 85 11.75 -7.95 -2.54
N CYS A 86 10.45 -8.25 -2.38
CA CYS A 86 9.43 -7.22 -2.39
C CYS A 86 9.42 -6.43 -1.08
N GLU A 87 9.12 -5.14 -1.17
CA GLU A 87 8.78 -4.30 -0.03
C GLU A 87 7.28 -4.09 0.02
N LEU A 88 6.69 -4.19 1.22
CA LEU A 88 5.28 -3.90 1.44
C LEU A 88 5.13 -2.52 2.06
N TYR A 89 4.41 -1.64 1.38
CA TYR A 89 4.08 -0.31 1.87
C TYR A 89 2.58 -0.19 2.14
N GLU A 90 2.24 0.36 3.29
CA GLU A 90 0.88 0.83 3.60
C GLU A 90 0.74 2.29 3.17
N LEU A 91 -0.33 2.62 2.44
CA LEU A 91 -0.63 3.99 2.02
C LEU A 91 -1.27 4.77 3.17
N ASP A 92 -0.68 5.91 3.55
CA ASP A 92 -1.25 6.80 4.55
C ASP A 92 -2.20 7.81 3.87
N MET A 93 -3.49 7.51 3.95
CA MET A 93 -4.56 8.37 3.45
C MET A 93 -4.60 9.73 4.16
N SER A 94 -4.28 9.78 5.45
CA SER A 94 -4.26 11.03 6.22
C SER A 94 -3.15 11.95 5.74
N ALA A 95 -1.95 11.41 5.49
CA ALA A 95 -0.82 12.17 4.95
C ALA A 95 -1.10 12.71 3.53
N LEU A 96 -1.79 11.94 2.69
CA LEU A 96 -2.17 12.38 1.35
C LEU A 96 -3.16 13.56 1.39
N VAL A 97 -4.12 13.54 2.32
CA VAL A 97 -5.15 14.58 2.47
C VAL A 97 -4.65 15.78 3.28
N ALA A 98 -3.69 15.59 4.20
CA ALA A 98 -3.17 16.64 5.05
C ALA A 98 -2.58 17.80 4.24
N GLY A 99 -3.12 19.00 4.45
CA GLY A 99 -2.69 20.20 3.73
C GLY A 99 -3.08 20.24 2.25
N ALA A 100 -3.88 19.28 1.76
CA ALA A 100 -4.46 19.33 0.41
C ALA A 100 -5.75 20.17 0.43
N SER A 101 -5.62 21.49 0.38
CA SER A 101 -6.77 22.41 0.31
C SER A 101 -7.56 22.27 -1.00
N TYR A 102 -7.00 21.58 -2.00
CA TYR A 102 -7.58 21.35 -3.31
C TYR A 102 -7.45 19.87 -3.70
N GLN A 103 -8.52 19.30 -4.28
CA GLN A 103 -8.57 17.91 -4.75
C GLN A 103 -7.40 17.55 -5.70
N GLY A 104 -6.94 18.50 -6.54
CA GLY A 104 -5.82 18.28 -7.45
C GLY A 104 -4.49 17.97 -6.76
N GLN A 105 -4.25 18.49 -5.55
CA GLN A 105 -3.01 18.19 -4.82
C GLN A 105 -2.99 16.75 -4.29
N PHE A 106 -4.14 16.25 -3.84
CA PHE A 106 -4.28 14.84 -3.46
C PHE A 106 -3.99 13.94 -4.66
N GLU A 107 -4.59 14.23 -5.83
CA GLU A 107 -4.35 13.45 -7.04
C GLU A 107 -2.88 13.47 -7.46
N GLU A 108 -2.21 14.61 -7.41
CA GLU A 108 -0.80 14.74 -7.75
C GLU A 108 0.08 13.90 -6.82
N ARG A 109 -0.18 13.93 -5.51
CA ARG A 109 0.54 13.11 -4.52
C ARG A 109 0.30 11.62 -4.75
N LEU A 110 -0.94 11.21 -4.98
CA LEU A 110 -1.28 9.82 -5.28
C LEU A 110 -0.64 9.37 -6.60
N LYS A 111 -0.64 10.20 -7.65
CA LYS A 111 0.09 9.93 -8.91
C LYS A 111 1.57 9.72 -8.65
N GLY A 112 2.18 10.54 -7.80
CA GLY A 112 3.58 10.41 -7.40
C GLY A 112 3.88 9.05 -6.75
N VAL A 113 3.03 8.62 -5.83
CA VAL A 113 3.15 7.30 -5.17
C VAL A 113 2.99 6.17 -6.20
N LEU A 114 1.92 6.17 -6.99
CA LEU A 114 1.65 5.13 -7.97
C LEU A 114 2.75 5.02 -9.04
N LYS A 115 3.33 6.16 -9.44
CA LYS A 115 4.47 6.19 -10.35
C LYS A 115 5.67 5.44 -9.77
N GLN A 116 6.00 5.65 -8.50
CA GLN A 116 7.10 4.94 -7.84
C GLN A 116 6.85 3.44 -7.72
N VAL A 117 5.62 3.04 -7.39
CA VAL A 117 5.24 1.63 -7.35
C VAL A 117 5.43 0.97 -8.72
N LYS A 118 5.04 1.68 -9.80
CA LYS A 118 5.23 1.20 -11.17
C LYS A 118 6.70 1.09 -11.56
N GLU A 119 7.50 2.10 -11.24
CA GLU A 119 8.95 2.15 -11.52
C GLU A 119 9.74 1.11 -10.71
N ALA A 120 9.16 0.56 -9.65
CA ALA A 120 9.78 -0.51 -8.87
C ALA A 120 9.74 -1.89 -9.57
N GLU A 121 9.04 -2.01 -10.70
CA GLU A 121 8.99 -3.22 -11.53
C GLU A 121 8.60 -4.49 -10.75
N GLY A 122 7.56 -4.37 -9.91
CA GLY A 122 7.04 -5.48 -9.10
C GLY A 122 7.75 -5.70 -7.76
N ARG A 123 8.79 -4.91 -7.45
CA ARG A 123 9.47 -4.96 -6.14
C ARG A 123 8.71 -4.25 -5.02
N ILE A 124 7.62 -3.54 -5.32
CA ILE A 124 6.80 -2.87 -4.31
C ILE A 124 5.38 -3.39 -4.37
N ILE A 125 4.87 -3.79 -3.22
CA ILE A 125 3.46 -4.12 -2.99
C ILE A 125 2.86 -2.95 -2.22
N LEU A 126 1.77 -2.39 -2.73
CA LEU A 126 1.04 -1.31 -2.08
C LEU A 126 -0.22 -1.87 -1.41
N PHE A 127 -0.29 -1.73 -0.09
CA PHE A 127 -1.49 -1.98 0.70
C PHE A 127 -2.25 -0.66 0.89
N ILE A 128 -3.54 -0.68 0.55
CA ILE A 128 -4.44 0.46 0.72
C ILE A 128 -5.55 -0.02 1.66
N ASP A 129 -5.55 0.50 2.88
CA ASP A 129 -6.68 0.28 3.76
C ASP A 129 -7.89 1.06 3.25
N GLU A 130 -9.07 0.47 3.42
CA GLU A 130 -10.34 1.08 3.01
C GLU A 130 -10.35 1.62 1.57
N ILE A 131 -9.93 0.81 0.58
CA ILE A 131 -9.86 1.20 -0.84
C ILE A 131 -11.16 1.81 -1.40
N HIS A 132 -12.32 1.54 -0.79
CA HIS A 132 -13.59 2.14 -1.17
C HIS A 132 -13.61 3.67 -0.99
N THR A 133 -12.83 4.21 -0.04
CA THR A 133 -12.68 5.66 0.22
C THR A 133 -12.11 6.40 -0.99
N ILE A 134 -11.28 5.72 -1.81
CA ILE A 134 -10.67 6.29 -3.02
C ILE A 134 -11.35 5.82 -4.32
N VAL A 135 -11.99 4.65 -4.33
CA VAL A 135 -12.60 4.07 -5.55
C VAL A 135 -14.07 4.46 -5.74
N GLY A 136 -14.77 4.96 -4.71
CA GLY A 136 -16.19 5.27 -4.86
C GLY A 136 -16.80 6.25 -3.87
N ALA A 137 -17.40 7.30 -4.42
CA ALA A 137 -18.86 7.39 -4.44
C ALA A 137 -19.30 8.25 -5.63
N GLY A 138 -19.73 7.64 -6.73
CA GLY A 138 -20.22 8.32 -7.94
C GLY A 138 -21.49 9.17 -7.76
N LYS A 139 -21.73 9.76 -6.59
CA LYS A 139 -22.81 10.71 -6.29
C LYS A 139 -22.37 11.63 -5.16
N THR A 140 -21.55 12.63 -5.48
CA THR A 140 -21.51 14.00 -4.91
C THR A 140 -20.26 14.67 -5.43
N SER A 141 -20.29 15.99 -5.56
CA SER A 141 -19.30 16.93 -6.12
C SER A 141 -17.91 16.91 -5.45
N GLY A 142 -17.31 15.74 -5.22
CA GLY A 142 -15.99 15.60 -4.62
C GLY A 142 -15.48 14.18 -4.42
N ALA A 143 -16.10 13.16 -5.03
CA ALA A 143 -15.49 11.84 -5.09
C ALA A 143 -14.25 11.89 -5.99
N MET A 144 -13.09 11.69 -5.37
CA MET A 144 -11.79 11.63 -6.03
C MET A 144 -11.81 10.57 -7.14
N ASP A 145 -11.35 10.91 -8.35
CA ASP A 145 -11.28 9.98 -9.47
C ASP A 145 -10.04 9.05 -9.39
N ALA A 146 -9.70 8.63 -8.18
CA ALA A 146 -8.58 7.73 -7.95
C ALA A 146 -8.86 6.33 -8.54
N GLY A 147 -10.14 5.95 -8.69
CA GLY A 147 -10.53 4.75 -9.43
C GLY A 147 -10.02 4.72 -10.88
N ASN A 148 -10.10 5.84 -11.62
CA ASN A 148 -9.53 5.90 -12.97
C ASN A 148 -7.99 5.92 -12.98
N MET A 149 -7.37 6.46 -11.92
CA MET A 149 -5.91 6.44 -11.78
C MET A 149 -5.34 5.04 -11.51
N LEU A 150 -6.12 4.17 -10.85
CA LEU A 150 -5.69 2.80 -10.54
C LEU A 150 -5.85 1.84 -11.72
N LYS A 151 -6.86 2.03 -12.59
CA LYS A 151 -7.15 1.11 -13.73
C LYS A 151 -5.93 0.74 -14.59
N PRO A 152 -5.01 1.65 -14.95
CA PRO A 152 -3.84 1.31 -15.78
C PRO A 152 -2.78 0.46 -15.06
N MET A 153 -2.92 0.26 -13.74
CA MET A 153 -1.97 -0.48 -12.90
C MET A 153 -2.46 -1.89 -12.53
N LEU A 154 -3.70 -2.27 -12.90
CA LEU A 154 -4.39 -3.47 -12.42
C LEU A 154 -4.46 -4.62 -13.45
#